data_AF-A0A0S8GB73-F1
#
_entry.id   AF-A0A0S8GB73-F1
#
_cell.length_a   1.000
_cell.length_b   1.000
_cell.length_c   1.000
_cell.angle_alpha   90.00
_cell.angle_beta   90.00
_cell.angle_gamma   90.00
#
_symmetry.space_group_name_H-M   'P 1'
#
loop_
_entity.id
_entity.type
_entity.pdbx_description
1 polymer ?
#
loop_
_entity_poly.entity_id
_entity_poly.type
_entity_poly.pdbx_seq_one_letter_code
_entity_poly.pdbx_strand_id
1 'polypeptide(L)' 'MVERFEYEITVHPAETFRKVVYFCSETGECSADQVPGDELQVLGDLLNDRGRVGWELVQMAFGKDSIMVFWKRRLIGNDA' A
#
# COMPACT_ATOMS: atom_id res chain seq x y z
N MET A 1 -7.40 -3.95 27.94
CA MET A 1 -6.59 -2.82 27.42
C MET A 1 -7.03 -2.62 25.98
N VAL A 2 -7.56 -1.44 25.64
CA VAL A 2 -8.06 -1.19 24.27
C VAL A 2 -6.89 -0.71 23.42
N GLU A 3 -6.62 -1.43 22.34
CA GLU A 3 -5.62 -1.00 21.37
C GLU A 3 -6.17 0.21 20.60
N ARG A 4 -5.41 1.29 20.58
CA ARG A 4 -5.71 2.49 19.80
C ARG A 4 -4.87 2.47 18.54
N PHE A 5 -5.46 2.92 17.43
CA PHE A 5 -4.80 2.99 16.14
C PHE A 5 -4.98 4.37 15.52
N GLU A 6 -3.98 4.79 14.78
CA GLU A 6 -4.12 5.85 13.79
C GLU A 6 -4.07 5.26 12.38
N TYR A 7 -4.70 5.96 11.44
CA TYR A 7 -4.81 5.53 10.05
C TYR A 7 -4.33 6.64 9.13
N GLU A 8 -3.70 6.26 8.04
CA GLU A 8 -3.31 7.18 6.98
C GLU A 8 -3.65 6.57 5.61
N ILE A 9 -4.05 7.41 4.67
CA ILE A 9 -4.30 7.03 3.28
C ILE A 9 -3.29 7.76 2.41
N THR A 10 -2.54 7.00 1.62
CA THR A 10 -1.60 7.57 0.63
C THR A 10 -2.07 7.24 -0.77
N VAL A 11 -1.84 8.18 -1.69
CA VAL A 11 -2.12 8.00 -3.11
C VAL A 11 -0.81 8.07 -3.87
N HIS A 12 -0.50 7.01 -4.61
CA HIS A 12 0.70 6.91 -5.43
C HIS A 12 0.30 6.90 -6.91
N PRO A 13 0.87 7.79 -7.74
CA PRO A 13 0.61 7.79 -9.17
C PRO A 13 1.01 6.47 -9.81
N ALA A 14 0.22 6.00 -10.76
CA ALA A 14 0.54 4.86 -11.61
C ALA A 14 1.91 4.97 -12.27
N GLU A 15 2.34 6.17 -12.62
CA GLU A 15 3.64 6.38 -13.27
C GLU A 15 4.83 6.02 -12.37
N THR A 16 4.63 5.99 -11.04
CA THR A 16 5.59 5.46 -10.05
C THR A 16 5.75 3.95 -10.17
N PHE A 17 4.72 3.28 -10.71
CA PHE A 17 4.60 1.84 -10.90
C PHE A 17 4.24 1.57 -12.37
N ARG A 18 5.20 1.77 -13.27
CA ARG A 18 5.00 1.91 -14.74
C ARG A 18 4.03 0.93 -15.42
N LYS A 19 3.69 -0.23 -14.83
CA LYS A 19 2.78 -1.26 -15.32
C LYS A 19 1.89 -1.94 -14.26
N VAL A 20 1.99 -1.65 -12.96
CA VAL A 20 1.09 -2.24 -11.94
C VAL A 20 -0.35 -1.77 -12.14
N VAL A 21 -0.50 -0.54 -12.64
CA VAL A 21 -1.82 0.08 -12.81
C VAL A 21 -2.50 -0.32 -14.13
N TYR A 22 -1.78 -0.94 -15.06
CA TYR A 22 -2.35 -1.30 -16.36
C TYR A 22 -3.08 -2.65 -16.37
N PHE A 23 -3.00 -3.44 -15.30
CA PHE A 23 -3.44 -4.84 -15.27
C PHE A 23 -4.53 -5.18 -14.24
N CYS A 24 -5.08 -4.20 -13.52
CA CYS A 24 -6.32 -4.41 -12.79
C CYS A 24 -7.47 -4.08 -13.75
N SER A 25 -8.13 -5.11 -14.28
CA SER A 25 -9.39 -4.96 -15.01
C SER A 25 -10.43 -4.20 -14.18
N GLU A 26 -11.54 -3.77 -14.78
CA GLU A 26 -12.70 -3.19 -14.07
C GLU A 26 -13.23 -4.07 -12.91
N THR A 27 -12.81 -5.34 -12.83
CA THR A 27 -13.17 -6.31 -11.79
C THR A 27 -12.16 -6.46 -10.65
N GLY A 28 -10.99 -5.79 -10.69
CA GLY A 28 -10.04 -5.74 -9.57
C GLY A 28 -9.18 -6.99 -9.36
N GLU A 29 -9.09 -7.89 -10.35
CA GLU A 29 -8.24 -9.07 -10.30
C GLU A 29 -6.87 -8.75 -10.91
N CYS A 30 -5.79 -8.91 -10.13
CA CYS A 30 -4.42 -8.70 -10.58
C CYS A 30 -3.71 -10.06 -10.57
N SER A 31 -3.30 -10.57 -11.74
CA SER A 31 -2.53 -11.82 -11.82
C SER A 31 -1.04 -11.48 -11.70
N ALA A 32 -0.39 -11.97 -10.64
CA ALA A 32 1.00 -11.66 -10.28
C ALA A 32 2.02 -12.03 -11.39
N ASP A 33 1.64 -12.93 -12.28
CA ASP A 33 2.35 -13.40 -13.47
C ASP A 33 2.44 -12.36 -14.61
N GLN A 34 1.70 -11.24 -14.52
CA GLN A 34 1.74 -10.15 -15.51
C GLN A 34 2.48 -8.90 -15.01
N VAL A 35 2.93 -8.91 -13.75
CA VAL A 35 3.66 -7.80 -13.12
C VAL A 35 5.16 -7.98 -13.37
N PRO A 36 5.82 -7.05 -14.09
CA PRO A 36 7.27 -7.05 -14.24
C PRO A 36 7.99 -7.11 -12.88
N GLY A 37 9.07 -7.89 -12.79
CA GLY A 37 9.77 -8.14 -11.51
C GLY A 37 10.36 -6.88 -10.85
N ASP A 38 10.66 -5.84 -11.62
CA ASP A 38 11.08 -4.53 -11.10
C ASP A 38 9.98 -3.81 -10.31
N GLU A 39 8.72 -4.11 -10.56
CA GLU A 39 7.58 -3.46 -9.90
C GLU A 39 7.24 -4.08 -8.55
N LEU A 40 7.45 -5.39 -8.41
CA LEU A 40 7.37 -6.06 -7.12
C LEU A 40 8.43 -5.53 -6.14
N GLN A 41 9.60 -5.16 -6.66
CA GLN A 41 10.64 -4.53 -5.85
C GLN A 41 10.21 -3.14 -5.36
N VAL A 42 9.70 -2.27 -6.25
CA VAL A 42 9.23 -0.93 -5.88
C VAL A 42 8.08 -1.00 -4.87
N LEU A 43 7.15 -1.93 -5.04
CA LEU A 43 6.08 -2.15 -4.07
C LEU A 43 6.63 -2.63 -2.73
N GLY A 44 7.57 -3.60 -2.76
CA GLY A 44 8.26 -4.07 -1.56
C GLY A 44 8.97 -2.95 -0.82
N ASP A 45 9.65 -2.06 -1.52
CA ASP A 45 10.35 -0.91 -0.94
C ASP A 45 9.36 0.08 -0.30
N LEU A 46 8.23 0.40 -0.96
CA LEU A 46 7.16 1.22 -0.38
C LEU A 46 6.62 0.62 0.94
N LEU A 47 6.33 -0.68 0.94
CA LEU A 47 5.83 -1.37 2.13
C LEU A 47 6.87 -1.37 3.26
N ASN A 48 8.14 -1.60 2.93
CA ASN A 48 9.24 -1.64 3.89
C ASN A 48 9.52 -0.26 4.51
N ASP A 49 9.51 0.81 3.72
CA ASP A 49 9.74 2.18 4.21
C ASP A 49 8.68 2.57 5.25
N ARG A 50 7.43 2.19 5.01
CA ARG A 50 6.31 2.41 5.93
C ARG A 50 6.37 1.49 7.14
N GLY A 51 6.68 0.20 6.93
CA GLY A 51 6.87 -0.78 8.00
C GLY A 51 7.94 -0.38 9.01
N ARG A 52 9.06 0.21 8.55
CA ARG A 52 10.16 0.69 9.41
C ARG A 52 9.74 1.75 10.43
N VAL A 53 8.69 2.52 10.15
CA VAL A 53 8.16 3.56 11.05
C VAL A 53 6.87 3.13 11.76
N GLY A 54 6.56 1.83 11.71
CA GLY A 54 5.47 1.19 12.46
C GLY A 54 4.12 1.16 11.74
N TRP A 55 4.06 1.53 10.45
CA TRP A 55 2.83 1.38 9.68
C TRP A 55 2.66 -0.07 9.20
N GLU A 56 1.45 -0.59 9.37
CA GLU A 56 0.99 -1.86 8.83
C GLU A 56 0.07 -1.58 7.63
N LEU A 57 0.22 -2.39 6.58
CA LEU A 57 -0.69 -2.37 5.45
C LEU A 57 -2.06 -2.93 5.88
N VAL A 58 -3.13 -2.16 5.61
CA VAL A 58 -4.52 -2.61 5.78
C VAL A 58 -5.07 -3.12 4.46
N GLN A 59 -4.96 -2.30 3.43
CA GLN A 59 -5.52 -2.57 2.10
C GLN A 59 -4.79 -1.75 1.05
N MET A 60 -4.78 -2.25 -0.18
CA MET A 60 -4.48 -1.47 -1.38
C MET A 60 -5.70 -1.48 -2.30
N ALA A 61 -6.00 -0.34 -2.90
CA ALA A 61 -7.01 -0.21 -3.93
C ALA A 61 -6.36 0.37 -5.20
N PHE A 62 -6.62 -0.27 -6.33
CA PHE A 62 -6.08 0.11 -7.62
C PHE A 62 -7.14 0.90 -8.38
N GLY A 63 -6.81 2.11 -8.81
CA GLY A 63 -7.59 2.91 -9.74
C GLY A 63 -6.86 3.05 -11.06
N LYS A 64 -7.56 3.54 -12.09
CA LYS A 64 -7.07 3.63 -13.47
C LYS A 64 -5.66 4.25 -13.62
N ASP A 65 -5.31 5.21 -12.78
CA ASP A 65 -4.04 5.95 -12.86
C ASP A 65 -3.37 6.12 -11.48
N SER A 66 -3.81 5.37 -10.45
CA SER A 66 -3.25 5.51 -9.10
C SER A 66 -3.47 4.29 -8.23
N ILE A 67 -2.64 4.16 -7.20
CA ILE A 67 -2.80 3.19 -6.12
C ILE A 67 -3.10 3.96 -4.85
N MET A 68 -4.20 3.63 -4.19
CA MET A 68 -4.53 4.10 -2.85
C MET A 68 -4.11 3.03 -1.85
N VAL A 69 -3.30 3.41 -0.86
CA VAL A 69 -2.82 2.50 0.18
C VAL A 69 -3.33 2.97 1.53
N PHE A 70 -3.94 2.04 2.25
CA PHE A 70 -4.51 2.25 3.57
C PHE A 70 -3.56 1.67 4.59
N TRP A 71 -3.10 2.53 5.51
CA TRP A 71 -2.16 2.19 6.56
C TRP A 71 -2.84 2.27 7.91
N LYS A 72 -2.40 1.44 8.84
CA LYS A 72 -2.71 1.59 10.27
C LYS A 72 -1.41 1.54 11.07
N ARG A 73 -1.34 2.28 12.17
CA ARG A 73 -0.25 2.17 13.14
C ARG A 73 -0.84 2.15 14.53
N ARG A 74 -0.32 1.26 15.38
CA ARG A 74 -0.70 1.21 16.79
C ARG A 74 -0.22 2.48 17.50
N LEU A 75 -1.11 3.15 18.21
CA LEU A 75 -0.76 4.24 19.10
C LEU A 75 -0.25 3.64 20.42
N ILE A 76 1.02 3.87 20.72
CA ILE A 76 1.56 3.59 22.04
C ILE A 76 1.15 4.76 22.93
N GLY A 77 0.11 4.56 23.74
CA GLY A 77 -0.21 5.49 24.81
C GLY A 77 0.89 5.43 25.86
N ASN A 78 1.65 6.51 26.02
CA ASN A 78 2.16 6.82 27.34
C ASN A 78 0.93 7.28 28.11
N ASP A 79 0.27 6.36 28.83
CA ASP A 79 -0.74 6.75 29.80
C ASP A 79 0.00 7.56 30.88
N ALA A 80 0.06 8.88 30.68
CA ALA A 80 0.49 9.86 31.67
C ALA A 80 -0.68 10.18 32.60
#